data_AF-A0A8B6HDP5-F1
#
_entry.id   AF-A0A8B6HDP5-F1
#
_cell.length_a   1.000
_cell.length_b   1.000
_cell.length_c   1.000
_cell.angle_alpha   90.00
_cell.angle_beta   90.00
_cell.angle_gamma   90.00
#
_symmetry.space_group_name_H-M   'P 1'
#
loop_
_entity.id
_entity.type
_entity.pdbx_description
1 polymer ?
#
loop_
_entity_poly.entity_id
_entity_poly.type
_entity_poly.pdbx_seq_one_letter_code
_entity_poly.pdbx_strand_id
1 'polypeptide(L)'
;MLIVSTYCITYTFEELIITGDLNFHLDDLTDNVAHKFLETLEEHGLSQHVTGKTHVHGHTLDVVITRENSSILSDIPSIQDPHLCDNKGKPSGDHLAISSQINIAKPPKQRKTVTFRKYRDIVVEDLITDLNNSAVLSNPEGSLDEFVKVYNSEVQTIIDRHACFITNKRHFTRT
;
A
#
# COMPACT_ATOMS: atom_id res chain seq x y z
N MET A 1 -4.19 16.30 7.31
CA MET A 1 -2.74 16.53 7.48
C MET A 1 -2.09 15.16 7.59
N LEU A 2 -1.53 14.64 6.51
CA LEU A 2 -0.82 13.36 6.50
C LEU A 2 0.63 13.65 6.89
N ILE A 3 1.00 13.37 8.15
CA ILE A 3 2.41 13.27 8.54
C ILE A 3 2.81 11.85 8.15
N VAL A 4 3.49 11.71 7.02
CA VAL A 4 4.00 10.43 6.56
C VAL A 4 5.43 10.30 7.08
N SER A 5 5.59 9.80 8.31
CA SER A 5 6.84 9.16 8.74
C SER A 5 6.84 7.74 8.17
N THR A 6 7.01 7.63 6.87
CA THR A 6 7.11 6.36 6.15
C THR A 6 7.94 6.61 4.91
N TYR A 7 9.03 5.86 4.74
CA TYR A 7 9.75 5.79 3.48
C TYR A 7 8.75 5.44 2.37
N CYS A 8 8.34 6.42 1.58
CA CYS A 8 7.37 6.23 0.52
C CYS A 8 8.12 6.28 -0.81
N ILE A 9 8.37 5.10 -1.38
CA ILE A 9 8.82 4.97 -2.76
C ILE A 9 7.57 4.78 -3.62
N THR A 10 7.13 5.84 -4.29
CA THR A 10 6.10 5.72 -5.31
C THR A 10 6.74 5.50 -6.68
N TYR A 11 6.47 4.34 -7.28
CA TYR A 11 6.91 3.98 -8.63
C TYR A 11 5.73 4.08 -9.60
N THR A 12 5.75 5.08 -10.47
CA THR A 12 5.12 4.95 -11.79
C THR A 12 6.24 4.65 -12.79
N PHE A 13 5.94 4.03 -13.92
CA PHE A 13 6.97 3.42 -14.81
C PHE A 13 8.07 4.40 -15.29
N GLU A 14 7.92 5.71 -15.08
CA GLU A 14 8.85 6.76 -15.51
C GLU A 14 9.26 7.74 -14.39
N GLU A 15 8.55 7.80 -13.26
CA GLU A 15 8.80 8.80 -12.20
C GLU A 15 9.20 8.16 -10.86
N LEU A 16 10.10 8.84 -10.13
CA LEU A 16 10.63 8.42 -8.83
C LEU A 16 10.60 9.61 -7.89
N ILE A 17 10.02 9.40 -6.71
CA ILE A 17 10.14 10.29 -5.55
C ILE A 17 10.60 9.45 -4.37
N ILE A 18 11.64 9.90 -3.68
CA ILE A 18 12.10 9.36 -2.39
C ILE A 18 11.92 10.46 -1.35
N THR A 19 11.26 10.14 -0.25
CA THR A 19 11.11 11.03 0.91
C THR A 19 11.42 10.27 2.18
N GLY A 20 11.90 10.96 3.20
CA GLY A 20 12.18 10.38 4.50
C GLY A 20 13.16 11.22 5.32
N ASP A 21 13.41 10.75 6.54
CA ASP A 21 14.34 11.32 7.50
C ASP A 21 15.67 10.55 7.44
N LEU A 22 16.75 11.26 7.11
CA LEU A 22 18.08 10.68 7.00
C LEU A 22 18.76 10.43 8.36
N ASN A 23 18.30 11.07 9.43
CA ASN A 23 18.93 11.06 10.76
C ASN A 23 20.39 11.56 10.80
N PHE A 24 20.82 12.35 9.81
CA PHE A 24 22.09 13.09 9.82
C PHE A 24 21.92 14.47 9.18
N HIS A 25 22.87 15.38 9.44
CA HIS A 25 22.81 16.76 8.96
C HIS A 25 23.26 16.85 7.50
N LEU A 26 22.32 16.79 6.56
CA LEU A 26 22.62 16.80 5.14
C LEU A 26 23.28 18.12 4.68
N ASP A 27 22.99 19.22 5.37
CA ASP A 27 23.52 20.56 5.10
C ASP A 27 24.90 20.83 5.72
N ASP A 28 25.45 19.88 6.50
CA ASP A 28 26.79 20.01 7.08
C ASP A 28 27.87 19.61 6.06
N LEU A 29 28.50 20.61 5.45
CA LEU A 29 29.59 20.43 4.48
C LEU A 29 30.88 19.86 5.10
N THR A 30 30.94 19.64 6.40
CA THR A 30 32.06 18.95 7.05
C THR A 30 31.77 17.47 7.34
N ASP A 31 30.52 17.03 7.15
CA ASP A 31 30.12 15.64 7.38
C ASP A 31 30.40 14.77 6.14
N ASN A 32 31.27 13.78 6.32
CA ASN A 32 31.61 12.80 5.28
C ASN A 32 30.41 11.94 4.85
N VAL A 33 29.43 11.72 5.74
CA VAL A 33 28.21 10.97 5.43
C VAL A 33 27.33 11.80 4.49
N ALA A 34 27.15 13.08 4.78
CA ALA A 34 26.38 14.00 3.94
C ALA A 34 27.00 14.12 2.53
N HIS A 35 28.32 14.31 2.45
CA HIS A 35 29.04 14.37 1.17
C HIS A 35 28.85 13.11 0.33
N LYS A 36 29.13 11.93 0.90
CA LYS A 36 28.99 10.65 0.20
C LYS A 36 27.56 10.40 -0.26
N PHE A 37 26.58 10.81 0.55
CA PHE A 37 25.18 10.67 0.18
C PHE A 37 24.84 11.54 -1.03
N LEU A 38 25.21 12.82 -1.02
CA LEU A 38 24.98 13.74 -2.15
C LEU A 38 25.70 13.30 -3.42
N GLU A 39 26.96 12.85 -3.31
CA GLU A 39 27.74 12.28 -4.41
C GLU A 39 27.04 11.04 -4.99
N THR A 40 26.55 10.13 -4.13
CA THR A 40 25.80 8.95 -4.56
C THR A 40 24.51 9.34 -5.31
N LEU A 41 23.80 10.38 -4.87
CA LEU A 41 22.61 10.86 -5.58
C LEU A 41 22.99 11.36 -6.98
N GLU A 42 24.02 12.19 -7.08
CA GLU A 42 24.51 12.75 -8.35
C GLU A 42 24.94 11.63 -9.31
N GLU A 43 25.73 10.65 -8.85
CA GLU A 43 26.15 9.49 -9.63
C GLU A 43 24.99 8.66 -10.20
N HIS A 44 23.83 8.69 -9.54
CA HIS A 44 22.62 7.97 -9.96
C HIS A 44 21.60 8.86 -10.67
N GLY A 45 21.96 10.10 -11.02
CA GLY A 45 21.06 11.06 -11.69
C GLY A 45 19.86 11.45 -10.82
N LEU A 46 20.07 11.54 -9.51
CA LEU A 46 19.09 11.93 -8.51
C LEU A 46 19.43 13.31 -7.96
N SER A 47 18.39 14.10 -7.66
CA SER A 47 18.52 15.43 -7.10
C SER A 47 17.65 15.56 -5.86
N GLN A 48 18.25 16.08 -4.80
CA GLN A 48 17.57 16.46 -3.56
C GLN A 48 17.05 17.90 -3.66
N HIS A 49 15.81 18.14 -3.22
CA HIS A 49 15.10 19.41 -3.46
C HIS A 49 14.83 20.26 -2.22
N VAL A 50 15.08 19.76 -1.00
CA VAL A 50 14.86 20.55 0.23
C VAL A 50 16.03 21.50 0.45
N THR A 51 15.74 22.80 0.64
CA THR A 51 16.73 23.89 0.71
C THR A 51 16.79 24.62 2.04
N GLY A 52 16.12 24.09 3.08
CA GLY A 52 16.10 24.72 4.40
C GLY A 52 16.03 23.72 5.54
N LYS A 53 16.17 24.24 6.77
CA LYS A 53 16.13 23.42 7.98
C LYS A 53 14.82 22.65 8.07
N THR A 54 14.90 21.36 8.33
CA THR A 54 13.75 20.49 8.61
C THR A 54 13.68 20.09 10.07
N HIS A 55 14.71 20.44 10.84
CA HIS A 55 14.77 20.22 12.28
C HIS A 55 14.89 21.56 13.03
N VAL A 56 14.30 21.65 14.23
CA VAL A 56 14.27 22.88 15.05
C VAL A 56 15.66 23.39 15.42
N HIS A 57 16.67 22.51 15.44
CA HIS A 57 18.06 22.86 15.70
C HIS A 57 18.81 23.46 14.49
N GLY A 58 18.13 23.66 13.35
CA GLY A 58 18.68 24.40 12.22
C GLY A 58 19.22 23.54 11.08
N HIS A 59 19.15 22.22 11.19
CA HIS A 59 19.70 21.28 10.20
C HIS A 59 18.63 20.70 9.27
N THR A 60 19.10 20.17 8.14
CA THR A 60 18.29 19.46 7.15
C THR A 60 18.50 17.95 7.33
N LEU A 61 17.48 17.27 7.85
CA LEU A 61 17.46 15.82 8.04
C LEU A 61 16.49 15.15 7.07
N ASP A 62 15.31 15.75 6.87
CA ASP A 62 14.30 15.26 5.94
C ASP A 62 14.56 15.65 4.48
N VAL A 63 14.25 14.73 3.55
CA VAL A 63 14.54 14.85 2.12
C VAL A 63 13.34 14.69 1.19
N VAL A 64 13.46 15.27 0.00
CA VAL A 64 12.58 15.06 -1.16
C VAL A 64 13.49 14.93 -2.37
N ILE A 65 13.66 13.71 -2.87
CA ILE A 65 14.60 13.37 -3.93
C ILE A 65 13.81 12.88 -5.14
N THR A 66 14.18 13.34 -6.34
CA THR A 66 13.65 12.84 -7.61
C THR A 66 14.78 12.52 -8.58
N ARG A 67 14.45 12.01 -9.76
CA ARG A 67 15.39 12.04 -10.90
C ARG A 67 15.66 13.50 -11.27
N GLU A 68 16.89 13.80 -11.70
CA GLU A 68 17.32 15.15 -12.11
C GLU A 68 16.46 15.70 -13.26
N ASN A 69 16.13 14.84 -14.23
CA ASN A 69 15.31 15.20 -15.40
C ASN A 69 13.79 15.02 -15.17
N SER A 70 13.36 14.81 -13.93
CA SER A 70 11.94 14.64 -13.60
C SER A 70 11.20 15.98 -13.57
N SER A 71 9.96 15.98 -14.08
CA SER A 71 9.03 17.11 -13.96
C SER A 71 7.89 16.83 -12.95
N ILE A 72 8.08 15.82 -12.09
CA ILE A 72 7.05 15.37 -11.15
C ILE A 72 6.75 16.41 -10.08
N LEU A 73 7.72 17.22 -9.66
CA LEU A 73 7.48 18.33 -8.74
C LEU A 73 7.02 19.55 -9.54
N SER A 74 5.89 20.15 -9.16
CA SER A 74 5.43 21.39 -9.81
C SER A 74 6.10 22.63 -9.26
N ASP A 75 6.60 22.56 -8.02
CA ASP A 75 7.24 23.66 -7.29
C ASP A 75 8.32 23.10 -6.34
N ILE A 76 9.17 24.00 -5.83
CA ILE A 76 10.17 23.69 -4.80
C ILE A 76 9.46 23.29 -3.50
N PRO A 77 9.90 22.21 -2.80
CA PRO A 77 9.38 21.84 -1.50
C PRO A 77 9.41 23.01 -0.50
N SER A 78 8.26 23.29 0.11
CA SER A 78 8.13 24.31 1.15
C SER A 78 8.23 23.68 2.54
N ILE A 79 8.84 24.40 3.48
CA ILE A 79 9.03 23.95 4.86
C ILE A 79 8.12 24.77 5.76
N GLN A 80 7.33 24.11 6.60
CA GLN A 80 6.35 24.74 7.46
C GLN A 80 6.33 24.08 8.84
N ASP A 81 6.18 24.88 9.89
CA ASP A 81 5.91 24.34 11.22
C ASP A 81 4.52 23.69 11.21
N PRO A 82 4.39 22.39 11.57
CA PRO A 82 3.08 21.74 11.60
C PRO A 82 2.21 22.19 12.79
N HIS A 83 2.73 23.05 13.68
CA HIS A 83 2.08 23.59 14.87
C HIS A 83 1.48 22.48 15.76
N LEU A 84 2.18 21.34 15.82
CA LEU A 84 1.77 20.21 16.65
C LEU A 84 1.99 20.58 18.11
N CYS A 85 0.96 20.37 18.92
CA CYS A 85 1.03 20.56 20.35
C CYS A 85 0.38 19.39 21.10
N ASP A 86 0.87 19.12 22.31
CA ASP A 86 0.25 18.19 23.22
C ASP A 86 -1.09 18.73 23.74
N ASN A 87 -1.78 17.92 24.54
CA ASN A 87 -3.05 18.32 25.17
C ASN A 87 -2.94 19.49 26.16
N LYS A 88 -1.74 20.01 26.42
CA LYS A 88 -1.46 21.19 27.25
C LYS A 88 -1.01 22.38 26.42
N GLY A 89 -1.03 22.29 25.09
CA GLY A 89 -0.61 23.36 24.18
C GLY A 89 0.90 23.52 24.09
N LYS A 90 1.69 22.57 24.60
CA LYS A 90 3.16 22.59 24.45
C LYS A 90 3.51 22.06 23.06
N PRO A 91 4.40 22.74 22.30
CA PRO A 91 4.89 22.21 21.03
C PRO A 91 5.41 20.79 21.17
N SER A 92 4.95 19.90 20.31
CA SER A 92 5.29 18.47 20.29
C SER A 92 5.87 18.12 18.93
N GLY A 93 7.18 17.95 18.86
CA GLY A 93 7.90 17.65 17.63
C GLY A 93 9.08 18.60 17.43
N ASP A 94 10.17 18.03 16.96
CA ASP A 94 11.43 18.68 16.62
C ASP A 94 11.65 18.75 15.10
N HIS A 95 10.76 18.14 14.30
CA HIS A 95 10.74 18.24 12.85
C HIS A 95 9.71 19.24 12.33
N LEU A 96 10.04 19.87 11.21
CA LEU A 96 9.19 20.73 10.40
C LEU A 96 8.60 19.91 9.24
N ALA A 97 7.37 20.23 8.84
CA ALA A 97 6.72 19.55 7.74
C ALA A 97 7.24 20.07 6.39
N ILE A 98 7.55 19.14 5.49
CA ILE A 98 7.80 19.46 4.08
C ILE A 98 6.50 19.29 3.29
N SER A 99 6.13 20.30 2.50
CA SER A 99 4.98 20.28 1.61
C SER A 99 5.44 20.53 0.17
N SER A 100 5.11 19.59 -0.72
CA SER A 100 5.42 19.65 -2.16
C SER A 100 4.18 19.35 -2.98
N GLN A 101 4.07 19.99 -4.15
CA GLN A 101 3.02 19.70 -5.12
C GLN A 101 3.56 18.77 -6.21
N ILE A 102 2.79 17.74 -6.55
CA ILE A 102 3.21 16.69 -7.50
C ILE A 102 2.27 16.59 -8.71
N ASN A 103 2.86 16.52 -9.89
CA ASN A 103 2.20 16.38 -11.19
C ASN A 103 1.97 14.91 -11.54
N ILE A 104 1.04 14.25 -10.83
CA ILE A 104 0.69 12.84 -11.10
C ILE A 104 -0.73 12.73 -11.63
N ALA A 105 -0.88 12.14 -12.82
CA ALA A 105 -2.18 11.76 -13.34
C ALA A 105 -2.78 10.64 -12.47
N LYS A 106 -3.98 10.85 -11.95
CA LYS A 106 -4.70 9.82 -11.19
C LYS A 106 -4.93 8.60 -12.11
N PRO A 107 -4.48 7.38 -11.75
CA PRO A 107 -4.69 6.22 -12.59
C PRO A 107 -6.19 5.97 -12.79
N PRO A 108 -6.59 5.47 -13.98
CA PRO A 108 -8.00 5.18 -14.24
C PRO A 108 -8.53 4.14 -13.26
N LYS A 109 -9.80 4.29 -12.87
CA LYS A 109 -10.48 3.32 -12.01
C LYS A 109 -10.51 1.96 -12.71
N GLN A 110 -9.73 1.01 -12.23
CA GLN A 110 -9.79 -0.36 -12.75
C GLN A 110 -11.06 -1.04 -12.25
N ARG A 111 -11.93 -1.45 -13.19
CA ARG A 111 -13.03 -2.37 -12.88
C ARG A 111 -12.49 -3.79 -12.99
N LYS A 112 -12.61 -4.56 -11.91
CA LYS A 112 -12.30 -5.98 -11.93
C LYS A 112 -13.60 -6.78 -11.90
N THR A 113 -13.67 -7.81 -12.73
CA THR A 113 -14.70 -8.83 -12.63
C THR A 113 -14.33 -9.73 -11.46
N VAL A 114 -15.21 -9.85 -10.48
CA VAL A 114 -15.03 -10.74 -9.33
C VAL A 114 -16.11 -11.81 -9.39
N THR A 115 -15.67 -13.06 -9.32
CA THR A 115 -16.54 -14.23 -9.19
C THR A 115 -16.52 -14.66 -7.74
N PHE A 116 -17.70 -14.82 -7.12
CA PHE A 116 -17.82 -15.20 -5.72
C PHE A 116 -19.07 -16.05 -5.49
N ARG A 117 -19.15 -16.66 -4.31
CA ARG A 117 -20.33 -17.39 -3.83
C ARG A 117 -20.90 -16.70 -2.61
N LYS A 118 -22.22 -16.66 -2.50
CA LYS A 118 -22.88 -16.09 -1.33
C LYS A 118 -23.09 -17.14 -0.26
N TYR A 119 -22.01 -17.59 0.37
CA TYR A 119 -22.09 -18.59 1.44
C TYR A 119 -22.99 -18.16 2.61
N ARG A 120 -23.11 -16.85 2.85
CA ARG A 120 -23.98 -16.28 3.89
C ARG A 120 -25.48 -16.41 3.59
N ASP A 121 -25.85 -16.64 2.33
CA ASP A 121 -27.24 -16.74 1.90
C ASP A 121 -27.70 -18.21 1.85
N ILE A 122 -26.83 -19.17 2.20
CA ILE A 122 -27.18 -20.59 2.23
C ILE A 122 -28.17 -20.85 3.37
N VAL A 123 -29.29 -21.52 3.03
CA VAL A 123 -30.21 -22.08 4.02
C VAL A 123 -29.57 -23.36 4.57
N VAL A 124 -29.12 -23.31 5.83
CA VAL A 124 -28.32 -24.39 6.44
C VAL A 124 -29.11 -25.69 6.57
N GLU A 125 -30.40 -25.62 6.85
CA GLU A 125 -31.25 -26.81 7.00
C GLU A 125 -31.33 -27.61 5.70
N ASP A 126 -31.62 -26.95 4.57
CA ASP A 126 -31.67 -27.60 3.26
C ASP A 126 -30.31 -28.20 2.86
N LEU A 127 -29.20 -27.51 3.19
CA LEU A 127 -27.85 -28.01 2.96
C LEU A 127 -27.58 -29.31 3.75
N ILE A 128 -27.95 -29.34 5.04
CA ILE A 128 -27.79 -30.54 5.87
C ILE A 128 -28.65 -31.68 5.33
N THR A 129 -29.89 -31.40 4.92
CA THR A 129 -30.78 -32.38 4.31
C THR A 129 -30.16 -32.99 3.05
N ASP A 130 -29.63 -32.17 2.15
CA ASP A 130 -29.00 -32.65 0.92
C ASP A 130 -27.72 -33.47 1.18
N LEU A 131 -26.91 -33.07 2.17
CA LEU A 131 -25.72 -33.81 2.58
C LEU A 131 -26.08 -35.20 3.11
N ASN A 132 -27.08 -35.28 3.99
CA ASN A 132 -27.53 -36.56 4.56
C ASN A 132 -28.21 -37.46 3.54
N ASN A 133 -28.87 -36.89 2.53
CA ASN A 133 -29.55 -37.64 1.47
C ASN A 133 -28.60 -38.09 0.35
N SER A 134 -27.32 -37.67 0.38
CA SER A 134 -26.36 -38.09 -0.65
C SER A 134 -25.95 -39.55 -0.45
N ALA A 135 -26.46 -40.42 -1.33
CA ALA A 135 -26.07 -41.83 -1.39
C ALA A 135 -24.57 -42.02 -1.67
N VAL A 136 -23.99 -41.09 -2.43
CA VAL A 136 -22.58 -41.07 -2.83
C VAL A 136 -21.65 -40.87 -1.62
N LEU A 137 -22.06 -40.02 -0.66
CA LEU A 137 -21.33 -39.84 0.59
C LEU A 137 -21.52 -41.00 1.58
N SER A 138 -22.67 -41.68 1.50
CA SER A 138 -23.05 -42.73 2.46
C SER A 138 -22.35 -44.07 2.20
N ASN A 139 -22.10 -44.42 0.94
CA ASN A 139 -21.46 -45.69 0.55
C ASN A 139 -20.42 -45.47 -0.57
N PRO A 140 -19.28 -44.81 -0.29
CA PRO A 140 -18.23 -44.68 -1.27
C PRO A 140 -17.52 -46.02 -1.50
N GLU A 141 -17.26 -46.37 -2.76
CA GLU A 141 -16.50 -47.57 -3.15
C GLU A 141 -15.10 -47.19 -3.64
N GLY A 142 -14.09 -48.03 -3.35
CA GLY A 142 -12.72 -47.83 -3.79
C GLY A 142 -11.68 -47.62 -2.69
N SER A 143 -10.57 -47.03 -3.09
CA SER A 143 -9.42 -46.67 -2.26
C SER A 143 -9.64 -45.38 -1.48
N LEU A 144 -8.78 -45.09 -0.50
CA LEU A 144 -8.83 -43.85 0.28
C LEU A 144 -8.75 -42.58 -0.60
N ASP A 145 -7.93 -42.61 -1.65
CA ASP A 145 -7.79 -41.47 -2.56
C ASP A 145 -9.08 -41.24 -3.37
N GLU A 146 -9.75 -42.32 -3.76
CA GLU A 146 -11.07 -42.27 -4.41
C GLU A 146 -12.13 -41.74 -3.45
N PHE A 147 -12.10 -42.12 -2.17
CA PHE A 147 -13.02 -41.58 -1.16
C PHE A 147 -12.88 -40.07 -0.99
N VAL A 148 -11.64 -39.56 -0.91
CA VAL A 148 -11.38 -38.12 -0.79
C VAL A 148 -11.86 -37.36 -2.03
N LYS A 149 -11.65 -37.92 -3.23
CA LYS A 149 -12.15 -37.35 -4.47
C LYS A 149 -13.67 -37.28 -4.49
N VAL A 150 -14.33 -38.39 -4.17
CA VAL A 150 -15.80 -38.50 -4.14
C VAL A 150 -16.39 -37.52 -3.14
N TYR A 151 -15.85 -37.47 -1.92
CA TYR A 151 -16.27 -36.50 -0.90
C TYR A 151 -16.17 -35.06 -1.41
N ASN A 152 -15.00 -34.67 -1.91
CA ASN A 152 -14.78 -33.29 -2.38
C ASN A 152 -15.69 -32.93 -3.55
N SER A 153 -15.87 -33.83 -4.53
CA SER A 153 -16.73 -33.57 -5.69
C SER A 153 -18.20 -33.48 -5.32
N GLU A 154 -18.67 -34.35 -4.43
CA GLU A 154 -20.09 -34.41 -4.06
C GLU A 154 -20.46 -33.24 -3.16
N VAL A 155 -19.65 -32.92 -2.15
CA VAL A 155 -19.83 -31.72 -1.31
C VAL A 155 -19.78 -30.46 -2.17
N GLN A 156 -18.85 -30.36 -3.13
CA GLN A 156 -18.80 -29.22 -4.05
C GLN A 156 -20.08 -29.14 -4.89
N THR A 157 -20.58 -30.26 -5.42
CA THR A 157 -21.82 -30.31 -6.22
C THR A 157 -23.04 -29.86 -5.42
N ILE A 158 -23.12 -30.25 -4.15
CA ILE A 158 -24.19 -29.81 -3.24
C ILE A 158 -24.05 -28.31 -2.97
N ILE A 159 -22.85 -27.83 -2.63
CA ILE A 159 -22.58 -26.40 -2.43
C ILE A 159 -22.91 -25.58 -3.69
N ASP A 160 -22.70 -26.11 -4.90
CA ASP A 160 -23.02 -25.43 -6.17
C ASP A 160 -24.52 -25.17 -6.34
N ARG A 161 -25.37 -26.05 -5.82
CA ARG A 161 -26.83 -25.88 -5.81
C ARG A 161 -27.27 -24.79 -4.84
N HIS A 162 -26.63 -24.74 -3.66
CA HIS A 162 -26.98 -23.82 -2.58
C HIS A 162 -26.31 -22.43 -2.70
N ALA A 163 -25.14 -22.36 -3.32
CA ALA A 163 -24.38 -21.14 -3.51
C ALA A 163 -23.61 -21.18 -4.83
N CYS A 164 -24.33 -20.91 -5.92
CA CYS A 164 -23.76 -20.82 -7.25
C CYS A 164 -22.78 -19.63 -7.39
N PHE A 165 -21.90 -19.72 -8.38
CA PHE A 165 -21.00 -18.61 -8.70
C PHE A 165 -21.77 -17.42 -9.26
N ILE A 166 -21.51 -16.25 -8.68
CA ILE A 166 -22.04 -14.97 -9.13
C ILE A 166 -20.87 -14.12 -9.61
N THR A 167 -20.97 -13.61 -10.83
CA THR A 167 -19.94 -12.79 -11.46
C THR A 167 -20.42 -11.35 -11.53
N ASN A 168 -19.70 -10.43 -10.87
CA ASN A 168 -20.04 -9.01 -10.88
C ASN A 168 -18.83 -8.13 -11.19
N LYS A 169 -19.05 -7.06 -11.97
CA LYS A 169 -18.05 -6.01 -12.19
C LYS A 169 -18.02 -5.09 -10.97
N ARG A 170 -17.00 -5.21 -10.11
CA ARG A 170 -16.84 -4.34 -8.96
C ARG A 170 -15.80 -3.24 -9.23
N HIS A 171 -16.10 -2.06 -8.72
CA HIS A 171 -15.10 -1.01 -8.60
C HIS A 171 -14.25 -1.35 -7.38
N PHE A 172 -12.95 -1.52 -7.60
CA PHE A 172 -12.02 -1.59 -6.50
C PHE A 172 -11.47 -0.18 -6.26
N THR A 173 -11.81 0.41 -5.12
CA THR A 173 -11.00 1.50 -4.56
C THR A 173 -9.80 0.84 -3.90
N ARG A 174 -8.60 1.15 -4.39
CA ARG A 174 -7.36 0.78 -3.72
C ARG A 174 -7.35 1.57 -2.40
N THR A 175 -7.60 0.88 -1.28
CA THR A 175 -7.35 1.39 0.08
C THR A 175 -5.86 1.41 0.35
#